data_AF-A0A848MJH0-F1
#
_entry.id   AF-A0A848MJH0-F1
#
_cell.length_a   1.000
_cell.length_b   1.000
_cell.length_c   1.000
_cell.angle_alpha   90.00
_cell.angle_beta   90.00
_cell.angle_gamma   90.00
#
_symmetry.space_group_name_H-M   'P 1'
#
loop_
_entity.id
_entity.type
_entity.pdbx_description
1 polymer ?
#
loop_
_entity_poly.entity_id
_entity_poly.type
_entity_poly.pdbx_seq_one_letter_code
_entity_poly.pdbx_strand_id
1 'polypeptide(L)'
;MAGISIWQLLIIVIIVVLLFGTKKLSSLGADLGTSIKGFKNAMSDEDNKYASLENADLPQELRAQKQPEADEGHTKRQHKEQV
;
A
#
# COMPACT_ATOMS: atom_id res chain seq x y z
N MET A 1 16.98 -15.53 20.17
CA MET A 1 15.63 -15.38 20.73
C MET A 1 14.67 -16.15 19.85
N ALA A 2 14.05 -17.21 20.36
CA ALA A 2 13.09 -18.00 19.59
C ALA A 2 11.87 -17.13 19.27
N GLY A 3 11.69 -16.78 18.00
CA GLY A 3 10.52 -16.02 17.54
C GLY A 3 9.27 -16.88 17.64
N ILE A 4 8.16 -16.27 18.04
CA ILE A 4 6.84 -16.90 17.97
C ILE A 4 6.56 -17.17 16.48
N SER A 5 6.60 -18.45 16.09
CA SER A 5 6.26 -18.83 14.72
C SER A 5 4.75 -19.01 14.59
N ILE A 6 4.24 -18.72 13.39
CA ILE A 6 2.81 -18.80 13.05
C ILE A 6 2.24 -20.19 13.41
N TRP A 7 3.06 -21.24 13.29
CA TRP A 7 2.67 -22.61 13.59
C TRP A 7 2.32 -22.84 15.06
N GLN A 8 3.02 -22.19 15.99
CA GLN A 8 2.71 -22.28 17.42
C GLN A 8 1.40 -21.56 17.76
N LEU A 9 1.16 -20.39 17.15
CA LEU A 9 -0.09 -19.65 17.36
C LEU A 9 -1.32 -20.45 16.91
N LEU A 10 -1.22 -21.17 15.79
CA LEU A 10 -2.31 -21.98 15.27
C LEU A 10 -2.67 -23.15 16.21
N ILE A 11 -1.65 -23.81 16.78
CA ILE A 11 -1.85 -24.84 17.81
C ILE A 11 -2.54 -24.26 19.06
N ILE A 12 -2.13 -23.08 19.52
CA ILE A 12 -2.71 -22.44 20.71
C ILE A 12 -4.17 -22.07 20.47
N VAL A 13 -4.49 -21.50 19.30
CA VAL A 13 -5.85 -21.14 18.92
C VAL A 13 -6.76 -22.36 18.93
N ILE A 14 -6.30 -23.50 18.39
CA ILE A 14 -7.07 -24.75 18.41
C ILE A 14 -7.41 -25.17 19.84
N ILE A 15 -6.42 -25.14 20.75
CA ILE A 15 -6.63 -25.51 22.15
C ILE A 15 -7.64 -24.56 22.82
N VAL A 16 -7.51 -23.25 22.62
CA VAL A 16 -8.44 -22.26 23.17
C VAL A 16 -9.87 -22.49 22.65
N VAL A 17 -10.03 -22.77 21.36
CA VAL A 17 -11.33 -23.07 20.75
C VAL A 17 -11.96 -24.34 21.35
N LEU A 18 -11.17 -25.38 21.62
CA LEU A 18 -11.65 -26.61 22.25
C LEU A 18 -12.06 -26.41 23.71
N LEU A 19 -11.32 -25.59 24.47
CA LEU A 19 -11.62 -25.31 25.88
C LEU A 19 -12.86 -24.43 26.07
N PHE A 20 -12.95 -23.35 25.31
CA PHE A 20 -14.05 -22.38 25.44
C PHE A 20 -15.25 -22.74 24.56
N GLY A 21 -15.07 -23.62 23.58
CA GLY A 21 -16.05 -23.98 22.57
C GLY A 21 -16.24 -22.88 21.52
N THR A 22 -16.65 -23.28 20.31
CA THR A 22 -16.89 -22.35 19.19
C THR A 22 -18.04 -21.37 19.45
N LYS A 23 -19.03 -21.75 20.27
CA LYS A 23 -20.20 -20.88 20.57
C LYS A 23 -19.81 -19.60 21.31
N LYS A 24 -18.96 -19.67 22.34
CA LYS A 24 -18.55 -18.48 23.11
C LYS A 24 -17.54 -17.64 22.35
N LEU A 25 -16.62 -18.27 21.63
CA LEU A 25 -15.69 -17.55 20.75
C LEU A 25 -16.41 -16.86 19.59
N SER A 26 -17.48 -17.46 19.05
CA SER A 26 -18.23 -16.87 17.95
C SER A 26 -19.01 -15.63 18.37
N SER A 27 -19.66 -15.61 19.55
CA SER A 27 -20.41 -14.42 19.97
C SER A 27 -19.46 -13.26 20.28
N LEU A 28 -18.40 -13.52 21.06
CA LEU A 28 -17.38 -12.51 21.40
C LEU A 28 -16.59 -12.07 20.16
N GLY A 29 -16.27 -13.01 19.27
CA GLY A 29 -15.59 -12.74 18.01
C GLY A 29 -16.44 -11.95 17.02
N ALA A 30 -17.77 -12.11 17.02
CA ALA A 30 -18.66 -11.30 16.19
C ALA A 30 -18.68 -9.83 16.63
N ASP A 31 -18.75 -9.58 17.95
CA ASP A 31 -18.77 -8.22 18.51
C ASP A 31 -17.43 -7.50 18.28
N LEU A 32 -16.32 -8.19 18.58
CA LEU A 32 -14.97 -7.68 18.36
C LEU A 32 -14.64 -7.57 16.86
N GLY A 33 -15.07 -8.55 16.07
CA GLY A 33 -14.84 -8.61 14.63
C GLY A 33 -15.57 -7.49 13.89
N THR A 34 -16.78 -7.12 14.32
CA THR A 34 -17.52 -5.98 13.75
C THR A 34 -16.78 -4.67 14.01
N SER A 35 -16.24 -4.49 15.21
CA SER A 35 -15.46 -3.30 15.60
C SER A 35 -14.16 -3.18 14.79
N ILE A 36 -13.43 -4.28 14.64
CA ILE A 36 -12.18 -4.32 13.86
C ILE A 36 -12.45 -4.19 12.35
N LYS A 37 -13.58 -4.70 11.84
CA LYS A 37 -13.97 -4.56 10.43
C LYS A 37 -14.19 -3.10 10.05
N GLY A 38 -14.81 -2.30 10.92
CA GLY A 38 -14.97 -0.86 10.71
C GLY A 38 -13.62 -0.13 10.63
N PHE A 39 -12.69 -0.47 11.52
CA PHE A 39 -11.33 0.09 11.51
C PHE A 39 -10.57 -0.26 10.22
N LYS A 40 -10.58 -1.54 9.80
CA LYS A 40 -9.96 -1.96 8.54
C LYS A 40 -10.56 -1.22 7.34
N ASN A 41 -11.89 -1.11 7.29
CA ASN A 41 -12.57 -0.43 6.20
C ASN A 41 -12.20 1.05 6.13
N ALA A 42 -12.19 1.76 7.26
CA ALA A 42 -11.78 3.17 7.30
C ALA A 42 -10.33 3.36 6.83
N MET A 43 -9.43 2.48 7.26
CA MET A 43 -8.02 2.54 6.87
C MET A 43 -7.81 2.22 5.38
N SER A 44 -8.54 1.23 4.85
CA SER A 44 -8.53 0.90 3.41
C SER A 44 -9.20 1.97 2.53
N ASP A 45 -10.19 2.71 3.04
CA ASP A 45 -10.83 3.82 2.32
C ASP A 45 -9.90 5.04 2.22
N GLU A 46 -9.08 5.28 3.25
CA GLU A 46 -8.03 6.30 3.20
C GLU A 46 -6.95 5.93 2.18
N ASP A 47 -6.46 4.70 2.19
CA ASP A 47 -5.47 4.22 1.21
C ASP A 47 -5.98 4.32 -0.25
N ASN A 48 -7.27 3.99 -0.49
CA ASN A 48 -7.89 4.15 -1.81
C ASN A 48 -8.16 5.61 -2.18
N LYS A 49 -8.42 6.50 -1.21
CA LYS A 49 -8.53 7.95 -1.46
C LYS A 49 -7.21 8.53 -1.93
N TYR A 50 -6.07 8.14 -1.35
CA TYR A 50 -4.76 8.60 -1.82
C TYR A 50 -4.39 8.04 -3.20
N ALA A 51 -4.78 6.79 -3.52
CA ALA A 51 -4.55 6.21 -4.85
C ALA A 51 -5.41 6.83 -5.97
N SER A 52 -6.61 7.35 -5.64
CA SER A 52 -7.50 8.01 -6.60
C SER A 52 -7.12 9.47 -6.89
N LEU A 53 -6.38 10.13 -5.99
CA LEU A 53 -5.88 11.50 -6.16
C LEU A 53 -4.64 11.60 -7.06
N GLU A 54 -3.97 10.49 -7.38
CA GLU A 54 -2.84 10.48 -8.32
C GLU A 54 -3.29 10.41 -9.79
N ASN A 55 -4.58 10.15 -10.05
CA ASN A 55 -5.13 10.01 -11.41
C ASN A 55 -6.31 10.94 -11.72
N ALA A 56 -6.75 11.78 -10.78
CA ALA A 56 -7.80 12.77 -11.01
C ALA A 56 -7.22 14.18 -11.03
N ASP A 57 -7.24 14.79 -12.23
CA ASP A 57 -7.22 16.24 -12.45
C ASP A 57 -5.93 17.01 -12.09
N LEU A 58 -4.89 16.80 -12.90
CA LEU A 58 -3.94 17.87 -13.20
C LEU A 58 -4.49 18.64 -14.42
N PRO A 59 -4.91 19.91 -14.28
CA PRO A 59 -5.29 20.73 -15.42
C PRO A 59 -4.13 20.77 -16.43
N GLN A 60 -4.38 20.32 -17.67
CA GLN A 60 -3.39 20.32 -18.77
C GLN A 60 -2.81 21.71 -19.06
N GLU A 61 -3.45 22.77 -18.57
CA GLU A 61 -3.06 24.17 -18.76
C GLU A 61 -1.70 24.52 -18.12
N LEU A 62 -1.27 23.82 -17.06
CA LEU A 62 -0.01 24.10 -16.36
C LEU A 62 1.24 23.53 -17.08
N ARG A 63 1.06 22.68 -18.10
CA ARG A 63 2.16 22.11 -18.89
C ARG A 63 2.70 23.07 -19.97
N ALA A 64 1.92 24.08 -20.37
CA ALA A 64 2.29 24.98 -21.46
C ALA A 64 3.16 26.18 -21.05
N GLN A 65 3.52 26.33 -19.76
CA GLN A 65 4.27 27.51 -19.28
C GLN A 65 5.58 27.21 -18.56
N LYS A 66 6.03 25.94 -18.50
CA LYS A 66 7.36 25.58 -17.99
C LYS A 66 8.28 25.08 -19.09
N GLN A 67 8.50 25.93 -20.09
CA GLN A 67 9.64 25.78 -20.98
C GLN A 67 10.20 27.15 -21.38
N PRO A 68 11.07 27.72 -20.54
CA PRO A 68 12.23 28.43 -21.01
C PRO A 68 13.44 27.49 -20.95
N GLU A 69 14.09 27.34 -22.10
CA GLU A 69 15.55 27.34 -22.22
C GLU A 69 16.29 26.06 -21.77
N ALA A 70 16.39 25.12 -22.71
CA ALA A 70 17.59 24.30 -22.87
C ALA A 70 17.98 24.29 -24.36
N ASP A 71 18.64 25.38 -24.76
CA ASP A 71 19.81 25.40 -25.64
C ASP A 71 19.86 24.37 -26.78
N GLU A 72 19.29 24.73 -27.93
CA GLU A 72 19.72 24.19 -29.22
C GLU A 72 20.96 24.96 -29.71
N GLY A 73 22.13 24.53 -29.25
CA GLY A 73 23.45 24.93 -29.74
C GLY A 73 24.04 23.92 -30.72
N HIS A 74 23.65 24.06 -31.97
CA HIS A 74 24.12 23.37 -33.18
C HIS A 74 25.67 23.24 -33.35
N THR A 75 26.10 22.15 -34.03
CA THR A 75 27.16 22.12 -35.10
C THR A 75 28.53 21.42 -34.83
N LYS A 76 28.63 20.20 -35.41
CA LYS A 76 29.68 19.70 -36.34
C LYS A 76 31.06 19.15 -35.87
N ARG A 77 31.45 18.11 -36.64
CA ARG A 77 32.79 17.57 -37.05
C ARG A 77 33.35 16.45 -36.16
N GLN A 78 33.25 15.18 -36.60
CA GLN A 78 34.27 14.52 -37.43
C GLN A 78 35.68 14.66 -36.84
N HIS A 79 36.11 13.69 -36.01
CA HIS A 79 37.46 13.10 -36.00
C HIS A 79 37.54 12.00 -34.92
N LYS A 80 37.50 10.72 -35.32
CA LYS A 80 38.01 9.63 -34.50
C LYS A 80 39.00 8.86 -35.36
N GLU A 81 40.22 9.41 -35.46
CA GLU A 81 41.40 8.74 -35.99
C GLU A 81 42.56 9.03 -35.03
N GLN A 82 42.73 8.13 -34.05
CA GLN A 82 43.99 7.79 -33.36
C GLN A 82 43.65 6.79 -32.25
N VAL A 83 43.71 5.49 -32.59
CA VAL A 83 44.75 4.53 -32.18
C VAL A 83 44.57 3.25 -32.99
#